data_AF-A0A960GLC8-F1
#
_entry.id   AF-A0A960GLC8-F1
#
_cell.length_a   1.000
_cell.length_b   1.000
_cell.length_c   1.000
_cell.angle_alpha   90.00
_cell.angle_beta   90.00
_cell.angle_gamma   90.00
#
_symmetry.space_group_name_H-M   'P 1'
#
loop_
_entity.id
_entity.type
_entity.pdbx_description
1 polymer ?
#
loop_
_entity_poly.entity_id
_entity_poly.type
_entity_poly.pdbx_seq_one_letter_code
_entity_poly.pdbx_strand_id
1 'polypeptide(L)' 'MSVSRRNLLKIAAATPAAVGLGALSPEVPPASAAPLGLLFDYAAGVLKAADITAAGGIGAIRYVSDRRPG' A
#
# COMPACT_ATOMS: atom_id res chain seq x y z
N MET A 1 4.19 44.89 -3.06
CA MET A 1 4.55 44.52 -4.46
C MET A 1 3.29 44.49 -5.31
N SER A 2 3.19 45.32 -6.35
CA SER A 2 2.08 45.28 -7.31
C SER A 2 2.38 44.24 -8.39
N VAL A 3 1.51 43.24 -8.54
CA VAL A 3 1.64 42.23 -9.60
C VAL A 3 1.05 42.81 -10.89
N SER A 4 1.87 42.97 -11.93
CA SER A 4 1.39 43.41 -13.25
C SER A 4 0.43 42.37 -13.85
N ARG A 5 -0.63 42.85 -14.54
CA ARG A 5 -1.59 42.01 -15.28
C ARG A 5 -0.90 41.01 -16.21
N ARG A 6 0.22 41.40 -16.82
CA ARG A 6 1.03 40.53 -17.67
C ARG A 6 1.66 39.36 -16.90
N ASN A 7 2.13 39.59 -15.68
CA ASN A 7 2.69 38.53 -14.83
C ASN A 7 1.59 37.59 -14.35
N LEU A 8 0.42 38.13 -14.01
CA LEU A 8 -0.75 37.32 -13.65
C LEU A 8 -1.15 36.38 -14.79
N LEU A 9 -1.22 36.88 -16.02
CA LEU A 9 -1.57 36.07 -17.21
C LEU A 9 -0.52 34.99 -17.50
N LYS A 10 0.77 35.30 -17.35
CA LYS A 10 1.86 34.32 -17.53
C LYS A 10 1.77 33.18 -16.51
N ILE A 11 1.50 33.51 -15.25
CA ILE A 11 1.33 32.51 -14.19
C ILE A 11 0.10 31.65 -14.48
N ALA A 12 -1.05 32.27 -14.77
CA ALA A 12 -2.29 31.56 -15.06
C ALA A 12 -2.15 30.58 -16.25
N ALA A 13 -1.38 30.95 -17.27
CA ALA A 13 -1.09 30.07 -18.41
C ALA A 13 -0.11 28.93 -18.08
N ALA A 14 0.87 29.16 -17.19
CA ALA A 14 1.89 28.18 -16.84
C ALA A 14 1.44 27.17 -15.77
N THR A 15 0.53 27.56 -14.87
CA THR A 15 0.09 26.71 -13.75
C THR A 15 -0.54 25.38 -14.19
N PRO A 16 -1.45 25.32 -15.19
CA PRO A 16 -2.04 24.05 -15.63
C PRO A 16 -1.00 23.09 -16.22
N ALA A 17 -0.03 23.62 -16.96
CA ALA A 17 1.06 22.83 -17.52
C ALA A 17 1.95 22.24 -16.42
N ALA A 18 2.31 23.04 -15.41
CA ALA A 18 3.12 22.57 -14.28
C ALA A 18 2.41 21.49 -13.44
N VAL A 19 1.10 21.67 -13.18
CA VAL A 19 0.28 20.67 -12.46
C VAL A 19 0.11 19.40 -13.29
N GLY A 20 -0.12 19.52 -14.60
CA GLY A 20 -0.21 18.39 -15.52
C GLY A 20 1.08 17.58 -15.60
N LEU A 21 2.26 18.22 -15.59
CA LEU A 21 3.54 17.52 -15.50
C LEU A 21 3.71 16.78 -14.16
N GLY A 22 3.22 17.34 -13.06
CA GLY A 22 3.22 16.68 -11.75
C GLY A 22 2.40 15.38 -11.75
N ALA A 23 1.28 15.35 -12.47
CA ALA A 23 0.43 14.16 -12.63
C ALA A 23 1.04 13.08 -13.55
N LEU A 24 2.04 13.44 -14.35
CA LEU A 24 2.83 12.49 -15.16
C LEU A 24 4.05 11.95 -14.39
N SER A 25 4.24 12.36 -13.13
CA SER A 25 5.30 11.80 -12.30
C SER A 25 5.04 10.30 -12.13
N PRO A 26 6.04 9.43 -12.38
CA PRO A 26 5.89 8.01 -12.14
C PRO A 26 5.52 7.80 -10.68
N GLU A 27 4.46 7.04 -10.44
CA GLU A 27 4.08 6.61 -9.10
C GLU A 27 5.26 5.82 -8.53
N VAL A 28 5.91 6.36 -7.50
CA VAL A 28 7.01 5.66 -6.84
C VAL A 28 6.37 4.55 -6.01
N PRO A 29 6.58 3.26 -6.36
CA PRO A 29 6.04 2.19 -5.55
C PRO A 29 6.56 2.34 -4.11
N PRO A 30 5.70 2.09 -3.10
CA PRO A 30 6.14 2.15 -1.72
C PRO A 30 7.34 1.22 -1.55
N ALA A 31 8.38 1.70 -0.86
CA ALA A 31 9.53 0.88 -0.54
C ALA A 31 9.05 -0.32 0.28
N SER A 32 9.23 -1.52 -0.25
CA SER A 32 8.82 -2.77 0.37
C SER A 32 9.98 -3.75 0.37
N ALA A 33 10.20 -4.41 1.50
CA ALA A 33 11.17 -5.50 1.59
C ALA A 33 10.61 -6.76 0.93
N ALA A 34 11.50 -7.61 0.41
CA ALA A 34 11.10 -8.93 -0.02
C ALA A 34 10.52 -9.73 1.18
N PRO A 35 9.41 -10.46 1.01
CA PRO A 35 8.86 -11.29 2.07
C PRO A 35 9.85 -12.36 2.53
N LEU A 36 9.97 -12.57 3.84
CA LEU A 36 10.83 -13.61 4.42
C LEU A 36 10.14 -15.00 4.48
N GLY A 37 8.83 -15.04 4.20
CA GLY A 37 8.03 -16.26 4.14
C GLY A 37 6.56 -15.99 4.42
N LEU A 38 5.71 -16.99 4.14
CA LEU A 38 4.27 -16.94 4.35
C LEU A 38 3.89 -17.60 5.68
N LEU A 39 3.16 -16.87 6.53
CA LEU A 39 2.56 -17.41 7.75
C LEU A 39 1.04 -17.32 7.65
N PHE A 40 0.35 -18.39 8.03
CA PHE A 40 -1.11 -18.44 8.03
C PHE A 40 -1.68 -18.02 9.39
N ASP A 41 -2.65 -17.12 9.39
CA ASP A 41 -3.58 -16.93 10.50
C ASP A 41 -4.94 -17.58 10.17
N TYR A 42 -5.59 -18.17 11.16
CA TYR A 42 -6.86 -18.86 10.96
C TYR A 42 -7.62 -19.11 12.28
N ALA A 43 -8.94 -18.92 12.25
CA ALA A 43 -9.84 -19.07 13.41
C ALA A 43 -10.98 -20.09 13.20
N ALA A 44 -11.24 -20.52 11.96
CA ALA A 44 -12.35 -21.42 11.64
C ALA A 44 -12.14 -22.87 12.13
N GLY A 45 -10.88 -23.30 12.26
CA GLY A 45 -10.52 -24.66 12.68
C GLY A 45 -9.01 -24.79 12.82
N VAL A 46 -8.49 -26.00 13.06
CA VAL A 46 -7.04 -26.25 13.10
C VAL A 46 -6.59 -26.88 11.79
N LEU A 47 -5.73 -26.19 11.04
CA LEU A 47 -5.12 -26.74 9.82
C LEU A 47 -4.06 -27.80 10.16
N LYS A 48 -3.93 -28.83 9.32
CA LYS A 48 -2.82 -29.79 9.43
C LYS A 48 -1.53 -29.10 8.97
N ALA A 49 -0.42 -29.40 9.63
CA ALA A 49 0.88 -28.85 9.26
C ALA A 49 1.27 -29.16 7.79
N ALA A 50 0.94 -30.36 7.31
CA ALA A 50 1.18 -30.75 5.92
C ALA A 50 0.46 -29.85 4.91
N ASP A 51 -0.77 -29.42 5.22
CA ASP A 51 -1.56 -28.55 4.34
C ASP A 51 -0.96 -27.13 4.31
N ILE A 52 -0.44 -26.65 5.44
CA ILE A 52 0.26 -25.36 5.53
C ILE A 52 1.53 -25.37 4.67
N THR A 53 2.34 -26.43 4.77
CA THR A 53 3.55 -26.58 3.96
C THR A 53 3.22 -26.75 2.48
N ALA A 54 2.20 -27.55 2.13
CA ALA A 54 1.76 -27.75 0.75
C ALA A 54 1.26 -26.45 0.10
N ALA A 55 0.68 -25.55 0.90
CA ALA A 55 0.27 -24.21 0.47
C ALA A 55 1.42 -23.19 0.41
N GLY A 56 2.67 -23.60 0.64
CA GLY A 56 3.85 -22.73 0.60
C GLY A 56 4.10 -21.92 1.89
N GLY A 57 3.39 -22.25 2.97
CA GLY A 57 3.60 -21.65 4.29
C GLY A 57 4.85 -22.17 4.98
N ILE A 58 5.55 -21.28 5.66
CA ILE A 58 6.67 -21.61 6.55
C ILE A 58 6.21 -21.76 8.01
N GLY A 59 4.94 -21.45 8.31
CA GLY A 59 4.38 -21.54 9.65
C GLY A 59 2.99 -20.93 9.78
N ALA A 60 2.58 -20.68 11.03
CA ALA A 60 1.29 -20.09 11.36
C ALA A 60 1.38 -19.15 12.57
N ILE A 61 0.55 -18.11 12.56
CA ILE A 61 0.29 -17.24 13.71
C ILE A 61 -1.02 -17.74 14.34
N ARG A 62 -0.97 -18.19 15.60
CA ARG A 62 -2.09 -18.85 16.28
C ARG A 62 -2.73 -17.94 17.32
N TYR A 63 -4.05 -17.92 17.36
CA TYR A 63 -4.80 -17.23 18.40
C TYR A 63 -4.64 -17.95 19.75
N VAL A 64 -4.18 -17.20 20.75
CA VAL A 64 -4.08 -17.61 22.17
C VAL A 64 -5.16 -16.92 23.00
N SER A 65 -6.35 -16.81 22.42
CA SER A 65 -7.48 -16.10 22.99
C SER A 65 -8.75 -16.93 22.86
N ASP A 66 -9.67 -16.74 23.79
CA ASP A 66 -10.98 -17.37 23.73
C ASP A 66 -11.84 -16.79 22.60
N ARG A 67 -12.78 -17.59 22.12
CA ARG A 67 -13.77 -17.16 21.13
C ARG A 67 -14.72 -16.16 21.78
N ARG A 68 -14.91 -15.01 21.14
CA ARG A 68 -15.94 -14.04 21.55
C ARG A 68 -17.34 -14.67 21.40
N PRO A 69 -18.29 -14.39 22.29
CA PRO A 69 -19.67 -14.83 22.11
C PRO A 69 -20.26 -14.30 20.79
N GLY A 70 -20.92 -15.18 20.03
CA GLY A 70 -21.46 -14.95 18.68
C GLY A 70 -21.09 -16.07 17.72
#